data_AF-A0A960U8R5-F1
#
_entry.id   AF-A0A960U8R5-F1
#
_cell.length_a   1.000
_cell.length_b   1.000
_cell.length_c   1.000
_cell.angle_alpha   90.00
_cell.angle_beta   90.00
_cell.angle_gamma   90.00
#
_symmetry.space_group_name_H-M   'P 1'
#
loop_
_entity.id
_entity.type
_entity.pdbx_description
1 polymer ?
#
loop_
_entity_poly.entity_id
_entity_poly.type
_entity_poly.pdbx_seq_one_letter_code
_entity_poly.pdbx_strand_id
1 'polypeptide(L)'
;MELQEAIQKRKTSNNAFLNKPVLESDLRQIINAANRAPSHFNSQPWDFIVITDENKRREIGQIAKDSMKKLMEQGTFFERYKKYFRFSKQDIETKRTGIHIDRIPFFLRPFISFLFSQKAVSVLNF
;
A
#
# COMPACT_ATOMS: atom_id res chain seq x y z
N MET A 1 -15.16 20.36 4.06
CA MET A 1 -15.44 18.93 4.31
C MET A 1 -15.40 18.74 5.81
N GLU A 2 -16.43 18.13 6.37
CA GLU A 2 -16.49 17.87 7.81
C GLU A 2 -15.54 16.72 8.20
N LEU A 3 -15.06 16.70 9.44
CA LEU A 3 -14.09 15.71 9.92
C LEU A 3 -14.57 14.26 9.67
N GLN A 4 -15.83 13.97 10.01
CA GLN A 4 -16.40 12.63 9.85
C GLN A 4 -16.44 12.19 8.38
N GLU A 5 -16.75 13.12 7.49
CA GLU A 5 -16.77 12.88 6.06
C GLU A 5 -15.34 12.60 5.54
N ALA A 6 -14.35 13.35 6.01
CA ALA A 6 -12.95 13.16 5.66
C ALA A 6 -12.45 11.75 6.05
N ILE A 7 -12.76 11.32 7.27
CA ILE A 7 -12.37 10.01 7.79
C ILE A 7 -13.00 8.88 6.96
N GLN A 8 -14.30 9.00 6.65
CA GLN A 8 -15.02 7.98 5.88
C GLN A 8 -14.60 7.92 4.40
N LYS A 9 -14.25 9.07 3.80
CA LYS A 9 -13.80 9.14 2.40
C LYS A 9 -12.35 8.69 2.21
N ARG A 10 -11.53 8.68 3.26
CA ARG A 10 -10.13 8.26 3.17
C ARG A 10 -10.03 6.81 2.69
N LYS A 11 -9.30 6.61 1.59
CA LYS A 11 -9.02 5.29 1.00
C LYS A 11 -7.55 5.13 0.68
N THR A 12 -7.07 3.90 0.71
CA THR A 12 -5.73 3.55 0.22
C THR A 12 -5.82 3.33 -1.28
N SER A 13 -4.95 4.00 -2.06
CA SER A 13 -4.88 3.87 -3.51
C SER A 13 -3.49 3.44 -3.93
N ASN A 14 -3.41 2.35 -4.69
CA ASN A 14 -2.19 1.89 -5.35
C ASN A 14 -2.19 2.22 -6.85
N ASN A 15 -3.12 3.07 -7.29
CA ASN A 15 -3.24 3.52 -8.67
C ASN A 15 -2.32 4.71 -8.93
N ALA A 16 -2.08 4.99 -10.21
CA ALA A 16 -1.40 6.21 -10.63
C ALA A 16 -2.16 7.45 -10.13
N PHE A 17 -1.41 8.42 -9.61
CA PHE A 17 -1.92 9.74 -9.26
C PHE A 17 -1.87 10.66 -10.47
N LEU A 18 -2.64 11.74 -10.44
CA LEU A 18 -2.54 12.81 -11.43
C LEU A 18 -1.12 13.39 -11.41
N ASN A 19 -0.62 13.80 -12.57
CA ASN A 19 0.64 14.55 -12.69
C ASN A 19 0.44 16.01 -12.25
N LYS A 20 -0.03 16.20 -11.01
CA LYS A 20 -0.28 17.50 -10.38
C LYS A 20 0.50 17.56 -9.07
N PRO A 21 1.41 18.53 -8.90
CA PRO A 21 2.12 18.69 -7.64
C PRO A 21 1.15 19.09 -6.52
N VAL A 22 1.47 18.67 -5.29
CA VAL A 22 0.80 19.15 -4.07
C VAL A 22 1.44 20.48 -3.68
N LEU A 23 0.63 21.47 -3.31
CA LEU A 23 1.15 22.77 -2.90
C LEU A 23 1.98 22.65 -1.62
N GLU A 24 3.03 23.45 -1.50
CA GLU A 24 3.88 23.46 -0.30
C GLU A 24 3.08 23.82 0.96
N SER A 25 2.11 24.74 0.84
CA SER A 25 1.20 25.12 1.92
C SER A 25 0.41 23.91 2.45
N ASP A 26 -0.07 23.06 1.56
CA ASP A 26 -0.85 21.88 1.90
C ASP A 26 0.03 20.84 2.59
N LEU A 27 1.25 20.63 2.08
CA LEU A 27 2.26 19.75 2.71
C LEU A 27 2.58 20.21 4.14
N ARG A 28 2.82 21.51 4.32
CA ARG A 28 3.08 22.10 5.65
C ARG A 28 1.88 21.93 6.58
N GLN A 29 0.66 22.13 6.08
CA GLN A 29 -0.55 21.93 6.87
C GLN A 29 -0.70 20.47 7.34
N ILE A 30 -0.43 19.50 6.46
CA ILE A 30 -0.48 18.07 6.78
C ILE A 30 0.57 17.71 7.83
N ILE A 31 1.82 18.16 7.67
CA ILE A 31 2.90 17.88 8.63
C ILE A 31 2.61 18.52 9.99
N ASN A 32 2.12 19.76 10.00
CA ASN A 32 1.70 20.44 11.22
C ASN A 32 0.53 19.75 11.94
N ALA A 33 -0.35 19.06 11.20
CA ALA A 33 -1.39 18.23 11.79
C ALA A 33 -0.79 16.93 12.37
N ALA A 34 0.15 16.29 11.66
CA ALA A 34 0.83 15.09 12.13
C ALA A 34 1.64 15.34 13.42
N ASN A 35 2.32 16.49 13.53
CA ASN A 35 3.04 16.90 14.74
C ASN A 35 2.16 17.07 15.98
N ARG A 36 0.85 17.26 15.81
CA ARG A 36 -0.11 17.34 16.93
C ARG A 36 -0.60 15.98 17.41
N ALA A 37 -0.15 14.88 16.80
CA ALA A 37 -0.48 13.55 17.28
C ALA A 37 0.08 13.34 18.70
N PRO A 38 -0.67 12.67 19.60
CA PRO A 38 -0.16 12.36 20.93
C PRO A 38 1.03 11.39 20.82
N SER A 39 2.02 11.57 21.69
CA SER A 39 3.15 10.65 21.84
C SER A 39 3.41 10.35 23.31
N HIS A 40 3.94 9.16 23.58
CA HIS A 40 4.35 8.79 24.93
C HIS A 40 5.42 9.78 25.44
N PHE A 41 5.25 10.27 26.67
CA PHE A 41 6.08 11.33 27.26
C PHE A 41 6.21 12.62 26.42
N ASN A 42 5.30 12.87 25.49
CA ASN A 42 5.41 13.97 24.52
C ASN A 42 6.75 13.99 23.73
N SER A 43 7.36 12.81 23.57
CA SER A 43 8.68 12.64 22.94
C SER A 43 8.71 13.00 21.46
N GLN A 44 7.54 13.01 20.79
CA GLN A 44 7.39 13.32 19.36
C GLN A 44 8.47 12.65 18.50
N PRO A 45 8.63 11.31 18.57
CA PRO A 45 9.81 10.60 18.06
C PRO A 45 9.71 10.36 16.55
N TRP A 46 9.33 11.38 15.78
CA TRP A 46 9.11 11.30 14.35
C TRP A 46 9.82 12.46 13.64
N ASP A 47 10.47 12.12 12.53
CA ASP A 47 10.97 13.08 11.55
C ASP A 47 10.22 12.92 10.24
N PHE A 48 9.80 14.04 9.64
CA PHE A 48 9.11 14.05 8.36
C PHE A 48 10.05 14.57 7.26
N ILE A 49 10.44 13.70 6.34
CA ILE A 49 11.28 14.04 5.18
C ILE A 49 10.39 14.14 3.95
N VAL A 50 10.28 15.34 3.38
CA VAL A 50 9.53 15.58 2.14
C VAL A 50 10.48 15.50 0.95
N ILE A 51 10.18 14.60 0.01
CA ILE A 51 11.00 14.37 -1.18
C ILE A 51 10.24 14.87 -2.41
N THR A 52 10.59 16.05 -2.90
CA THR A 52 9.98 16.67 -4.10
C THR A 52 10.75 16.36 -5.38
N ASP A 53 12.06 16.14 -5.28
CA ASP A 53 12.91 15.78 -6.42
C ASP A 53 12.43 14.49 -7.10
N GLU A 54 12.22 14.57 -8.41
CA GLU A 54 11.65 13.47 -9.17
C GLU A 54 12.64 12.31 -9.31
N ASN A 55 13.92 12.60 -9.53
CA ASN A 55 14.94 11.57 -9.69
C ASN A 55 15.12 10.77 -8.40
N LYS A 56 15.15 11.44 -7.25
CA LYS A 56 15.20 10.82 -5.92
C LYS A 56 13.98 9.96 -5.64
N ARG A 57 12.78 10.43 -6.01
CA ARG A 57 11.55 9.61 -5.89
C ARG A 57 11.62 8.35 -6.77
N ARG A 58 12.15 8.45 -7.99
CA ARG A 58 12.35 7.29 -8.89
C ARG A 58 13.34 6.30 -8.30
N GLU A 59 14.47 6.78 -7.77
CA GLU A 59 15.49 5.95 -7.10
C GLU A 59 14.91 5.17 -5.92
N ILE A 60 14.19 5.85 -5.02
CA ILE A 60 13.52 5.22 -3.86
C ILE A 60 12.46 4.22 -4.32
N GLY A 61 11.70 4.56 -5.36
CA GLY A 61 10.73 3.65 -5.98
C GLY A 61 11.37 2.36 -6.49
N GLN A 62 12.57 2.46 -7.08
CA GLN A 62 13.32 1.30 -7.55
C GLN A 62 13.80 0.43 -6.38
N ILE A 63 14.33 1.03 -5.31
CA ILE A 63 14.73 0.29 -4.09
C ILE A 63 13.52 -0.43 -3.48
N ALA A 64 12.37 0.23 -3.38
CA ALA A 64 11.14 -0.36 -2.85
C ALA A 64 10.66 -1.54 -3.71
N LYS A 65 10.72 -1.41 -5.04
CA LYS A 65 10.41 -2.49 -5.99
C LYS A 65 11.31 -3.70 -5.80
N ASP A 66 12.62 -3.49 -5.69
CA ASP A 66 13.59 -4.58 -5.53
C ASP A 66 13.45 -5.27 -4.17
N SER A 67 13.17 -4.52 -3.11
CA SER A 67 12.85 -5.08 -1.79
C SER A 67 11.57 -5.93 -1.83
N MET A 68 10.53 -5.46 -2.54
CA MET A 68 9.28 -6.22 -2.68
C MET A 68 9.49 -7.50 -3.49
N LYS A 69 10.28 -7.44 -4.58
CA LYS A 69 10.64 -8.62 -5.39
C LYS A 69 11.27 -9.72 -4.52
N LYS A 70 12.28 -9.37 -3.71
CA LYS A 70 12.92 -10.32 -2.79
C LYS A 70 11.93 -10.92 -1.78
N LEU A 71 11.03 -10.10 -1.23
CA LEU A 71 10.00 -10.56 -0.29
C LEU A 71 9.01 -11.52 -0.94
N MET A 72 8.63 -11.27 -2.20
CA MET A 72 7.76 -12.15 -2.97
C MET A 72 8.44 -13.48 -3.30
N GLU A 73 9.70 -13.46 -3.74
CA GLU A 73 10.49 -14.66 -4.06
C GLU A 73 10.64 -15.59 -2.86
N GLN A 74 10.78 -15.03 -1.66
CA GLN A 74 10.86 -15.78 -0.40
C GLN A 74 9.52 -16.40 0.04
N GLY A 75 8.39 -16.05 -0.59
CA GLY A 75 7.07 -16.59 -0.28
C GLY A 75 6.45 -16.15 1.06
N THR A 76 7.20 -15.50 1.94
CA THR A 76 6.72 -15.06 3.27
C THR A 76 5.58 -14.04 3.17
N PHE A 77 5.56 -13.23 2.11
CA PHE A 77 4.47 -12.28 1.84
C PHE A 77 3.12 -12.98 1.74
N PHE A 78 3.04 -14.04 0.94
CA PHE A 78 1.77 -14.71 0.65
C PHE A 78 1.21 -15.39 1.89
N GLU A 79 2.05 -16.07 2.66
CA GLU A 79 1.63 -16.67 3.93
C GLU A 79 1.09 -15.63 4.93
N ARG A 80 1.77 -14.48 5.03
CA ARG A 80 1.37 -13.42 5.96
C ARG A 80 0.10 -12.69 5.52
N TYR A 81 -0.07 -12.45 4.22
CA TYR A 81 -1.09 -11.54 3.70
C TYR A 81 -2.28 -12.22 3.01
N LYS A 82 -2.27 -13.54 2.78
CA LYS A 82 -3.37 -14.26 2.10
C LYS A 82 -4.76 -13.96 2.66
N LYS A 83 -4.90 -13.80 3.99
CA LYS A 83 -6.17 -13.46 4.65
C LYS A 83 -6.75 -12.09 4.26
N TYR A 84 -5.91 -11.20 3.74
CA TYR A 84 -6.30 -9.88 3.27
C TYR A 84 -6.60 -9.83 1.78
N PHE A 85 -6.31 -10.87 1.00
CA PHE A 85 -6.58 -10.85 -0.43
C PHE A 85 -8.09 -10.87 -0.71
N ARG A 86 -8.49 -10.09 -1.72
CA ARG A 86 -9.85 -9.94 -2.19
C ARG A 86 -9.83 -10.12 -3.71
N PHE A 87 -10.71 -10.97 -4.22
CA PHE A 87 -10.69 -11.37 -5.64
C PHE A 87 -11.91 -10.87 -6.41
N SER A 88 -12.85 -10.22 -5.73
CA SER A 88 -14.00 -9.56 -6.33
C SER A 88 -14.13 -8.12 -5.86
N LYS A 89 -14.74 -7.27 -6.70
CA LYS A 89 -15.10 -5.89 -6.31
C LYS A 89 -16.09 -5.88 -5.14
N GLN A 90 -17.04 -6.82 -5.15
CA GLN A 90 -18.04 -6.97 -4.10
C GLN A 90 -17.39 -7.25 -2.73
N ASP A 91 -16.33 -8.07 -2.67
CA ASP A 91 -15.59 -8.33 -1.43
C ASP A 91 -14.95 -7.07 -0.84
N ILE A 92 -14.51 -6.14 -1.69
CA ILE A 92 -13.86 -4.89 -1.25
C ILE A 92 -14.89 -3.88 -0.80
N GLU A 93 -15.99 -3.76 -1.53
CA GLU A 93 -17.07 -2.84 -1.18
C GLU A 93 -17.74 -3.21 0.14
N THR A 94 -17.92 -4.52 0.39
CA THR A 94 -18.49 -5.04 1.64
C THR A 94 -17.50 -4.98 2.81
N LYS A 95 -16.29 -5.51 2.65
CA LYS A 95 -15.32 -5.59 3.77
C LYS A 95 -14.58 -4.29 4.03
N ARG A 96 -14.55 -3.37 3.05
CA ARG A 96 -13.83 -2.08 3.07
C ARG A 96 -12.36 -2.18 3.51
N THR A 97 -11.78 -3.38 3.41
CA THR A 97 -10.45 -3.75 3.90
C THR A 97 -9.87 -4.89 3.06
N GLY A 98 -8.54 -4.91 2.95
CA GLY A 98 -7.80 -5.93 2.22
C GLY A 98 -7.11 -5.40 0.96
N ILE A 99 -6.55 -6.33 0.19
CA ILE A 99 -5.79 -6.08 -1.02
C ILE A 99 -6.60 -6.64 -2.19
N HIS A 100 -7.03 -5.77 -3.10
CA HIS A 100 -7.66 -6.21 -4.34
C HIS A 100 -6.62 -6.83 -5.26
N ILE A 101 -6.84 -8.06 -5.67
CA ILE A 101 -6.04 -8.69 -6.72
C ILE A 101 -6.94 -8.88 -7.93
N ASP A 102 -6.88 -7.93 -8.86
CA ASP A 102 -7.72 -7.87 -10.05
C ASP A 102 -7.03 -8.39 -11.32
N ARG A 103 -5.69 -8.44 -11.32
CA ARG A 103 -4.88 -8.89 -12.47
C ARG A 103 -4.65 -10.41 -12.57
N ILE A 104 -5.47 -11.24 -11.93
CA ILE A 104 -5.36 -12.70 -12.05
C ILE A 104 -6.07 -13.17 -13.33
N PRO A 105 -5.38 -13.88 -14.24
CA PRO A 105 -6.00 -14.49 -15.42
C PRO A 105 -7.22 -15.32 -15.02
N PHE A 106 -8.32 -15.21 -15.77
CA PHE A 106 -9.60 -15.83 -15.41
C PHE A 106 -9.48 -17.34 -15.16
N PHE A 107 -8.68 -18.04 -15.96
CA PHE A 107 -8.44 -19.48 -15.84
C PHE A 107 -7.68 -19.90 -14.57
N LEU A 108 -6.96 -18.99 -13.92
CA LEU A 108 -6.26 -19.25 -12.65
C LEU A 108 -7.14 -19.01 -11.42
N ARG A 109 -8.32 -18.40 -11.58
CA ARG A 109 -9.21 -18.05 -10.46
C ARG A 109 -9.62 -19.24 -9.58
N PRO A 110 -9.95 -20.44 -10.13
CA PRO A 110 -10.30 -21.59 -9.30
C PRO A 110 -9.16 -22.10 -8.42
N PHE A 111 -7.91 -21.79 -8.77
CA PHE A 111 -6.70 -22.28 -8.09
C PHE A 111 -6.04 -21.22 -7.21
N ILE A 112 -6.68 -20.07 -7.03
CA ILE A 112 -6.15 -18.93 -6.26
C ILE A 112 -5.71 -19.32 -4.85
N SER A 113 -6.46 -20.19 -4.17
CA SER A 113 -6.12 -20.67 -2.82
C SER A 113 -4.83 -21.50 -2.80
N PHE A 114 -4.46 -22.13 -3.92
CA PHE A 114 -3.27 -22.96 -4.07
C PHE A 114 -2.06 -22.16 -4.55
N LEU A 115 -2.26 -21.15 -5.42
CA LEU A 115 -1.21 -20.29 -5.98
C LEU A 115 -0.43 -19.49 -4.93
N PHE A 116 -1.03 -19.24 -3.77
CA PHE A 116 -0.43 -18.48 -2.67
C PHE A 116 0.08 -19.37 -1.53
N SER A 117 0.27 -20.67 -1.79
CA SER A 117 0.99 -21.57 -0.88
C SER A 117 2.50 -21.46 -1.11
N GLN A 118 3.31 -21.66 -0.06
CA GLN A 118 4.78 -21.67 -0.18
C GLN A 118 5.30 -22.54 -1.34
N LYS A 119 4.68 -23.71 -1.58
CA LYS A 119 5.08 -24.62 -2.66
C LYS A 119 4.84 -24.03 -4.05
N ALA A 120 3.71 -23.35 -4.28
CA ALA A 120 3.40 -22.78 -5.58
C ALA A 120 4.31 -21.58 -5.93
N VAL A 121 4.66 -20.75 -4.95
CA VAL A 121 5.56 -19.61 -5.15
C VAL A 121 6.97 -20.07 -5.54
N SER A 122 7.46 -21.16 -4.95
CA SER A 122 8.77 -21.73 -5.31
C SER A 122 8.86 -22.25 -6.75
N VAL A 123 7.73 -22.59 -7.38
CA VAL A 123 7.65 -23.11 -8.75
C VAL A 123 7.43 -22.00 -9.79
N LEU A 124 6.97 -20.82 -9.37
CA LEU A 124 6.68 -19.67 -10.24
C LEU A 124 7.85 -18.68 -10.37
N ASN A 125 8.93 -18.85 -9.60
CA ASN A 125 10.17 -18.09 -9.74
C ASN A 125 10.99 -18.63 -10.94
N PHE A 126 10.65 -18.19 -12.16
CA PHE A 126 11.53 -18.23 -13.34
C PHE A 126 12.31 -16.92 -13.47
#